data_AF-A0A2E5KPP7-F1
#
_entry.id   AF-A0A2E5KPP7-F1
#
_cell.length_a   1.000
_cell.length_b   1.000
_cell.length_c   1.000
_cell.angle_alpha   90.00
_cell.angle_beta   90.00
_cell.angle_gamma   90.00
#
_symmetry.space_group_name_H-M   'P 1'
#
loop_
_entity.id
_entity.type
_entity.pdbx_description
1 polymer ?
#
loop_
_entity_poly.entity_id
_entity_poly.type
_entity_poly.pdbx_seq_one_letter_code
_entity_poly.pdbx_strand_id
1 'polypeptide(L)'
;MLSYLNHVANRFDLRRDIRFETRVTSAVFDEKTHLWTLETDRGDEARARYCIMATGSLSTPFRPDFPGIKDYQGEWYHGGTWTHHEVDLAGKRVGVIGTGSTGIQLTTEIAPVVKHLTVFQRTANYSTPARNRPLREGELDEFRANHAEWLREATYSHTGITSNPPSTNRSAHDDTPEERQLLFEERRGIGG
;
A
#
# COMPACT_ATOMS: atom_id res chain seq x y z
N MET A 1 1.57 10.81 -0.60
CA MET A 1 2.76 9.94 -0.45
C MET A 1 3.90 10.30 -1.41
N LEU A 2 3.73 10.17 -2.74
CA LEU A 2 4.82 10.39 -3.71
C LEU A 2 5.51 11.76 -3.59
N SER A 3 4.72 12.84 -3.44
CA SER A 3 5.26 14.19 -3.23
C SER A 3 6.16 14.28 -1.99
N TYR A 4 5.79 13.61 -0.89
CA TYR A 4 6.60 13.58 0.32
C TYR A 4 7.92 12.82 0.12
N LEU A 5 7.90 11.66 -0.54
CA LEU A 5 9.13 10.93 -0.88
C LEU A 5 10.04 11.75 -1.81
N ASN A 6 9.45 12.46 -2.77
CA ASN A 6 10.18 13.36 -3.65
C ASN A 6 10.83 14.52 -2.87
N HIS A 7 10.11 15.09 -1.90
CA HIS A 7 10.63 16.10 -0.99
C HIS A 7 11.82 15.56 -0.18
N VAL A 8 11.70 14.38 0.44
CA VAL A 8 12.78 13.74 1.19
C VAL A 8 14.02 13.52 0.31
N ALA A 9 13.83 12.94 -0.87
CA ALA A 9 14.94 12.68 -1.80
C ALA A 9 15.62 13.97 -2.30
N ASN A 10 14.90 15.10 -2.37
CA ASN A 10 15.50 16.40 -2.70
C ASN A 10 16.20 17.01 -1.48
N ARG A 11 15.54 17.00 -0.31
CA ARG A 11 16.03 17.59 0.93
C ARG A 11 17.38 17.01 1.36
N PHE A 12 17.59 15.72 1.13
CA PHE A 12 18.82 15.01 1.49
C PHE A 12 19.72 14.71 0.29
N ASP A 13 19.45 15.29 -0.88
CA ASP A 13 20.22 15.11 -2.12
C ASP A 13 20.50 13.63 -2.48
N LEU A 14 19.50 12.78 -2.31
CA LEU A 14 19.64 11.33 -2.50
C LEU A 14 19.68 10.93 -3.98
N ARG A 15 19.15 11.78 -4.87
CA ARG A 15 18.95 11.44 -6.29
C ARG A 15 20.26 11.21 -7.04
N ARG A 16 21.34 11.92 -6.67
CA ARG A 16 22.65 11.75 -7.31
C ARG A 16 23.22 10.34 -7.15
N ASP A 17 22.79 9.63 -6.10
CA ASP A 17 23.26 8.30 -5.74
C ASP A 17 22.27 7.20 -6.16
N ILE A 18 21.18 7.53 -6.86
CA ILE A 18 20.15 6.58 -7.31
C ILE A 18 20.17 6.46 -8.84
N ARG A 19 20.30 5.22 -9.34
CA ARG A 19 20.07 4.88 -10.75
C ARG A 19 18.62 4.42 -10.93
N PHE A 20 17.77 5.33 -11.42
CA PHE A 20 16.39 5.00 -11.80
C PHE A 20 16.34 4.23 -13.12
N GLU A 21 15.20 3.60 -13.39
CA GLU A 21 14.97 2.83 -14.62
C GLU A 21 16.04 1.74 -14.86
N THR A 22 16.60 1.19 -13.79
CA THR A 22 17.64 0.16 -13.81
C THR A 22 17.21 -0.97 -12.89
N ARG A 23 16.88 -2.13 -13.45
CA ARG A 23 16.52 -3.32 -12.68
C ARG A 23 17.75 -4.16 -12.45
N VAL A 24 18.07 -4.46 -11.20
CA VAL A 24 19.04 -5.52 -10.86
C VAL A 24 18.42 -6.87 -11.22
N THR A 25 19.11 -7.64 -12.05
CA THR A 25 18.67 -8.95 -12.56
C THR A 25 19.39 -10.11 -11.88
N SER A 26 20.60 -9.87 -11.35
CA SER A 26 21.41 -10.86 -10.65
C SER A 26 22.18 -10.23 -9.49
N ALA A 27 22.39 -11.00 -8.43
CA ALA A 27 23.22 -10.63 -7.28
C ALA A 27 23.96 -11.87 -6.77
N VAL A 28 25.29 -11.89 -6.93
CA VAL A 28 26.14 -13.03 -6.60
C VAL A 28 27.22 -12.61 -5.62
N PHE A 29 27.38 -13.33 -4.52
CA PHE A 29 28.45 -13.09 -3.56
C PHE A 29 29.67 -13.97 -3.88
N ASP A 30 30.84 -13.36 -3.95
CA ASP A 30 32.12 -14.05 -4.12
C ASP A 30 32.82 -14.20 -2.76
N GLU A 31 32.93 -15.45 -2.28
CA GLU A 31 33.56 -15.80 -1.01
C GLU A 31 35.08 -15.58 -1.00
N LYS A 32 35.76 -15.47 -2.14
CA LYS A 32 37.21 -15.22 -2.17
C LYS A 32 37.53 -13.74 -1.99
N THR A 33 36.72 -12.88 -2.59
CA THR A 33 36.92 -11.42 -2.57
C THR A 33 36.08 -10.72 -1.50
N HIS A 34 35.09 -11.42 -0.93
CA HIS A 34 34.08 -10.88 -0.02
C HIS A 34 33.31 -9.69 -0.62
N LEU A 35 32.97 -9.79 -1.91
CA LEU A 35 32.23 -8.78 -2.66
C LEU A 35 30.98 -9.39 -3.30
N TRP A 36 29.93 -8.58 -3.37
CA TRP A 36 28.79 -8.80 -4.23
C TRP A 36 29.07 -8.26 -5.63
N THR A 37 28.68 -9.03 -6.63
CA THR A 37 28.57 -8.61 -8.04
C THR A 37 27.09 -8.55 -8.40
N LEU A 38 26.65 -7.39 -8.88
CA LEU A 38 25.28 -7.10 -9.27
C LEU A 38 25.26 -6.85 -10.78
N GLU A 39 24.35 -7.51 -11.49
CA GLU A 39 24.08 -7.26 -12.91
C GLU A 39 22.74 -6.56 -13.08
N THR A 40 22.63 -5.72 -14.09
CA THR A 40 21.40 -4.98 -14.40
C THR A 40 20.81 -5.36 -15.76
N ASP A 41 19.56 -4.97 -15.99
CA ASP A 41 18.89 -5.06 -17.28
C ASP A 41 19.45 -4.12 -18.37
N ARG A 42 20.34 -3.19 -17.98
CA ARG A 42 21.07 -2.31 -18.91
C ARG A 42 22.45 -2.86 -19.29
N GLY A 43 22.83 -4.00 -18.72
CA GLY A 43 24.13 -4.65 -18.97
C GLY A 43 25.30 -4.02 -18.21
N ASP A 44 25.05 -3.08 -17.28
CA ASP A 44 26.09 -2.60 -16.36
C ASP A 44 26.26 -3.54 -15.16
N GLU A 45 27.48 -3.58 -14.64
CA GLU A 45 27.85 -4.35 -13.45
C GLU A 45 28.22 -3.40 -12.31
N ALA A 46 27.77 -3.70 -11.09
CA ALA A 46 28.19 -3.02 -9.87
C ALA A 46 28.80 -4.01 -8.87
N ARG A 47 29.88 -3.60 -8.20
CA ARG A 47 30.51 -4.39 -7.14
C ARG A 47 30.44 -3.66 -5.81
N ALA A 48 30.07 -4.37 -4.75
CA ALA A 48 29.93 -3.79 -3.41
C ALA A 48 30.27 -4.79 -2.30
N ARG A 49 30.78 -4.30 -1.17
CA ARG A 49 31.01 -5.15 0.02
C ARG A 49 29.69 -5.56 0.68
N TYR A 50 28.70 -4.67 0.66
CA TYR A 50 27.39 -4.88 1.27
C TYR A 50 26.29 -4.76 0.23
N CYS A 51 25.30 -5.63 0.30
CA CYS A 51 24.10 -5.60 -0.52
C CYS A 51 22.87 -5.43 0.38
N ILE A 52 22.22 -4.27 0.33
CA ILE A 52 21.00 -3.98 1.11
C ILE A 52 19.80 -4.09 0.18
N MET A 53 19.00 -5.14 0.35
CA MET A 53 17.82 -5.40 -0.48
C MET A 53 16.57 -4.74 0.10
N ALA A 54 16.24 -3.55 -0.41
CA ALA A 54 15.02 -2.80 -0.05
C ALA A 54 13.91 -2.97 -1.11
N THR A 55 13.62 -4.20 -1.53
CA THR A 55 12.74 -4.50 -2.69
C THR A 55 11.24 -4.48 -2.39
N GLY A 56 10.87 -4.39 -1.10
CA GLY A 56 9.48 -4.38 -0.63
C GLY A 56 8.77 -5.75 -0.74
N SER A 57 7.75 -5.96 0.09
CA SER A 57 6.99 -7.23 0.15
C SER A 57 5.84 -7.34 -0.86
N LEU A 58 5.49 -6.24 -1.54
CA LEU A 58 4.32 -6.13 -2.42
C LEU A 58 4.67 -5.56 -3.81
N SER A 59 5.91 -5.78 -4.28
CA SER A 59 6.46 -5.12 -5.48
C SER A 59 6.29 -5.90 -6.79
N THR A 60 6.02 -7.21 -6.73
CA THR A 60 5.78 -8.05 -7.91
C THR A 60 4.28 -8.29 -8.09
N PRO A 61 3.64 -7.71 -9.13
CA PRO A 61 2.22 -7.90 -9.39
C PRO A 61 1.90 -9.37 -9.73
N PHE A 62 0.87 -9.93 -9.09
CA PHE A 62 0.31 -11.21 -9.53
C PHE A 62 -0.53 -11.00 -10.79
N ARG A 63 -0.11 -11.61 -11.91
CA ARG A 63 -0.88 -11.57 -13.15
C ARG A 63 -1.70 -12.86 -13.27
N PRO A 64 -3.03 -12.81 -13.11
CA PRO A 64 -3.86 -13.99 -13.33
C PRO A 64 -3.79 -14.40 -14.80
N ASP A 65 -3.65 -15.70 -15.03
CA ASP A 65 -3.74 -16.29 -16.37
C ASP A 65 -5.20 -16.67 -16.65
N PHE A 66 -5.94 -15.77 -17.30
CA PHE A 66 -7.30 -16.03 -17.72
C PHE A 66 -7.30 -16.62 -19.14
N PRO A 67 -7.89 -17.82 -19.36
CA PRO A 67 -8.08 -18.36 -20.69
C PRO A 67 -8.80 -17.34 -21.60
N GLY A 68 -8.25 -17.08 -22.79
CA GLY A 68 -8.82 -16.14 -23.76
C GLY A 68 -8.60 -14.65 -23.46
N ILE A 69 -7.81 -14.28 -22.44
CA ILE A 69 -7.55 -12.85 -22.13
C ILE A 69 -6.92 -12.08 -23.29
N LYS A 70 -6.14 -12.76 -24.13
CA LYS A 70 -5.51 -12.18 -25.32
C LYS A 70 -6.52 -11.80 -26.42
N ASP A 71 -7.70 -12.43 -26.40
CA ASP A 71 -8.76 -12.20 -27.38
C ASP A 71 -9.72 -11.07 -26.93
N TYR A 72 -9.56 -10.57 -25.69
CA TYR A 72 -10.36 -9.47 -25.19
C TYR A 72 -10.03 -8.17 -25.93
N GLN A 73 -11.04 -7.60 -26.60
CA GLN A 73 -10.89 -6.40 -27.43
C GLN A 73 -11.01 -5.09 -26.63
N GLY A 74 -11.29 -5.17 -25.33
CA GLY A 74 -11.37 -4.02 -24.44
C GLY A 74 -10.04 -3.69 -23.77
N GLU A 75 -10.00 -2.54 -23.11
CA GLU A 75 -8.87 -2.14 -22.28
C GLU A 75 -8.90 -2.91 -20.96
N TRP A 76 -7.73 -3.35 -20.49
CA TRP A 76 -7.58 -3.95 -19.16
C TRP A 76 -6.31 -3.41 -18.48
N TYR A 77 -6.42 -3.14 -17.18
CA TYR A 77 -5.36 -2.56 -16.38
C TYR A 77 -5.17 -3.37 -15.11
N HIS A 78 -3.94 -3.40 -14.59
CA HIS A 78 -3.62 -4.05 -13.33
C HIS A 78 -3.34 -2.99 -12.26
N GLY A 79 -3.99 -3.07 -11.09
CA GLY A 79 -3.88 -2.05 -10.04
C GLY A 79 -2.45 -1.79 -9.54
N GLY A 80 -1.60 -2.82 -9.53
CA GLY A 80 -0.18 -2.70 -9.16
C GLY A 80 0.73 -2.09 -10.25
N THR A 81 0.23 -1.92 -11.48
CA THR A 81 0.95 -1.30 -12.61
C THR A 81 -0.01 -0.42 -13.40
N TRP A 82 -0.75 0.42 -12.68
CA TRP A 82 -1.67 1.36 -13.30
C TRP A 82 -0.92 2.32 -14.22
N THR A 83 -1.59 2.76 -15.29
CA THR A 83 -0.99 3.67 -16.27
C THR A 83 -0.73 5.07 -15.69
N HIS A 84 0.23 5.79 -16.26
CA HIS A 84 0.53 7.18 -15.88
C HIS A 84 -0.36 8.21 -16.58
N HIS A 85 -1.06 7.83 -17.64
CA HIS A 85 -2.07 8.68 -18.27
C HIS A 85 -3.44 8.46 -17.63
N GLU A 86 -4.30 9.47 -17.74
CA GLU A 86 -5.68 9.37 -17.26
C GLU A 86 -6.48 8.37 -18.11
N VAL A 87 -7.27 7.53 -17.44
CA VAL A 87 -8.18 6.58 -18.10
C VAL A 87 -9.59 7.12 -17.94
N ASP A 88 -10.21 7.53 -19.05
CA ASP A 88 -11.61 7.92 -19.04
C ASP A 88 -12.49 6.67 -18.91
N LEU A 89 -13.22 6.59 -17.80
CA LEU A 89 -14.14 5.52 -17.47
C LEU A 89 -15.61 5.96 -17.59
N ALA A 90 -15.87 7.22 -17.90
CA ALA A 90 -17.21 7.77 -17.99
C ALA A 90 -18.04 7.02 -19.05
N GLY A 91 -19.23 6.58 -18.67
CA GLY A 91 -20.13 5.87 -19.58
C GLY A 91 -19.68 4.44 -19.97
N LYS A 92 -18.50 3.97 -19.53
CA LYS A 92 -18.00 2.62 -19.82
C LYS A 92 -18.66 1.56 -18.92
N ARG A 93 -18.68 0.31 -19.39
CA ARG A 93 -19.00 -0.86 -18.56
C ARG A 93 -17.69 -1.45 -18.09
N VAL A 94 -17.48 -1.54 -16.78
CA VAL A 94 -16.20 -1.91 -16.20
C VAL A 94 -16.36 -3.17 -15.34
N GLY A 95 -15.43 -4.12 -15.51
CA GLY A 95 -15.27 -5.27 -14.64
C GLY A 95 -14.08 -5.07 -13.70
N VAL A 96 -14.26 -5.32 -12.40
CA VAL A 96 -13.15 -5.35 -11.42
C VAL A 96 -12.99 -6.77 -10.89
N ILE A 97 -11.79 -7.32 -11.03
CA ILE A 97 -11.47 -8.67 -10.58
C ILE A 97 -10.61 -8.59 -9.31
N GLY A 98 -11.12 -9.15 -8.21
CA GLY A 98 -10.48 -9.13 -6.90
C GLY A 98 -11.04 -8.05 -5.97
N THR A 99 -11.18 -8.41 -4.70
CA THR A 99 -11.83 -7.60 -3.65
C THR A 99 -10.92 -7.41 -2.43
N GLY A 100 -9.60 -7.46 -2.62
CA GLY A 100 -8.63 -7.00 -1.62
C GLY A 100 -8.65 -5.47 -1.47
N SER A 101 -7.73 -4.91 -0.69
CA SER A 101 -7.67 -3.46 -0.42
C SER A 101 -7.71 -2.60 -1.70
N THR A 102 -6.89 -2.93 -2.70
CA THR A 102 -6.89 -2.24 -4.01
C THR A 102 -8.24 -2.36 -4.73
N GLY A 103 -8.88 -3.53 -4.68
CA GLY A 103 -10.18 -3.74 -5.31
C GLY A 103 -11.28 -2.90 -4.64
N ILE A 104 -11.31 -2.88 -3.31
CA ILE A 104 -12.24 -2.06 -2.52
C ILE A 104 -12.07 -0.58 -2.86
N GLN A 105 -10.83 -0.08 -2.85
CA GLN A 105 -10.54 1.32 -3.19
C GLN A 105 -10.96 1.67 -4.63
N LEU A 106 -10.61 0.83 -5.60
CA LEU A 106 -10.97 1.07 -7.00
C LEU A 106 -12.48 1.06 -7.21
N THR A 107 -13.20 0.07 -6.67
CA THR A 107 -14.65 -0.02 -6.87
C THR A 107 -15.38 1.16 -6.23
N THR A 108 -14.95 1.63 -5.05
CA THR A 108 -15.56 2.80 -4.42
C THR A 108 -15.37 4.08 -5.23
N GLU A 109 -14.20 4.27 -5.83
CA GLU A 109 -13.88 5.48 -6.60
C GLU A 109 -14.54 5.50 -7.99
N ILE A 110 -14.59 4.36 -8.69
CA ILE A 110 -15.09 4.33 -10.08
C ILE A 110 -16.60 4.11 -10.19
N ALA A 111 -17.25 3.52 -9.17
CA ALA A 111 -18.68 3.21 -9.21
C ALA A 111 -19.58 4.42 -9.56
N PRO A 112 -19.32 5.65 -9.07
CA PRO A 112 -20.13 6.82 -9.42
C PRO A 112 -19.97 7.31 -10.87
N VAL A 113 -18.91 6.88 -11.58
CA VAL A 113 -18.51 7.44 -12.88
C VAL A 113 -18.84 6.50 -14.04
N VAL A 114 -18.73 5.19 -13.82
CA VAL A 114 -18.97 4.17 -14.85
C VAL A 114 -20.46 4.00 -15.14
N LYS A 115 -20.82 3.58 -16.36
CA LYS A 115 -22.21 3.23 -16.71
C LYS A 115 -22.68 1.97 -15.99
N HIS A 116 -21.78 1.01 -15.81
CA HIS A 116 -22.08 -0.24 -15.11
C HIS A 116 -20.79 -0.82 -14.53
N LEU A 117 -20.84 -1.25 -13.27
CA LEU A 117 -19.73 -1.90 -12.58
C LEU A 117 -20.09 -3.35 -12.26
N THR A 118 -19.28 -4.29 -12.73
CA THR A 118 -19.38 -5.71 -12.35
C THR A 118 -18.16 -6.08 -11.50
N VAL A 119 -18.38 -6.62 -10.29
CA VAL A 119 -17.30 -7.02 -9.38
C VAL A 119 -17.21 -8.54 -9.32
N PHE A 120 -16.06 -9.07 -9.72
CA PHE A 120 -15.75 -10.51 -9.68
C PHE A 120 -15.04 -10.83 -8.35
N GLN A 121 -15.83 -11.22 -7.35
CA GLN A 121 -15.35 -11.59 -6.03
C GLN A 121 -15.15 -13.10 -5.90
N ARG A 122 -13.90 -13.53 -5.65
CA ARG A 122 -13.62 -14.94 -5.30
C ARG A 122 -13.94 -15.24 -3.83
N THR A 123 -13.52 -14.34 -2.94
CA THR A 123 -13.67 -14.49 -1.48
C THR A 123 -14.05 -13.14 -0.90
N ALA A 124 -15.10 -13.10 -0.08
CA ALA A 124 -15.52 -11.88 0.59
C ALA A 124 -14.53 -11.52 1.72
N ASN A 125 -14.21 -10.23 1.85
CA ASN A 125 -13.37 -9.72 2.93
C ASN A 125 -14.22 -8.87 3.88
N TYR A 126 -13.79 -8.79 5.13
CA TYR A 126 -14.30 -7.80 6.06
C TYR A 126 -13.66 -6.44 5.77
N SER A 127 -14.46 -5.37 5.88
CA SER A 127 -14.00 -4.00 5.69
C SER A 127 -14.70 -3.09 6.69
N THR A 128 -13.92 -2.22 7.34
CA THR A 128 -14.41 -1.17 8.24
C THR A 128 -14.29 0.19 7.54
N PRO A 129 -15.12 1.18 7.92
CA PRO A 129 -15.05 2.51 7.31
C PRO A 129 -13.68 3.17 7.58
N ALA A 130 -13.00 3.67 6.54
CA ALA A 130 -11.70 4.33 6.73
C ALA A 130 -11.76 5.66 7.50
N ARG A 131 -12.96 6.26 7.62
CA ARG A 131 -13.22 7.55 8.29
C ARG A 131 -12.26 8.68 7.87
N ASN A 132 -11.83 8.66 6.62
CA ASN A 132 -10.97 9.71 6.07
C ASN A 132 -11.70 11.06 6.10
N ARG A 133 -11.06 12.07 6.69
CA ARG A 133 -11.58 13.43 6.82
C ARG A 133 -10.47 14.45 6.63
N PRO A 134 -10.79 15.69 6.24
CA PRO A 134 -9.86 16.79 6.41
C PRO A 134 -9.36 16.88 7.86
N LEU A 135 -8.09 17.24 8.02
CA LEU A 135 -7.54 17.59 9.32
C LEU A 135 -8.25 18.84 9.84
N ARG A 136 -8.52 18.88 11.15
CA ARG A 136 -9.04 20.08 11.80
C ARG A 136 -7.95 21.15 11.85
N GLU A 137 -8.38 22.40 11.99
CA GLU A 137 -7.46 23.48 12.31
C GLU A 137 -6.69 23.17 13.60
N GLY A 138 -5.38 23.43 13.62
CA GLY A 138 -4.50 23.14 14.76
C GLY A 138 -4.10 21.67 14.95
N GLU A 139 -4.80 20.70 14.34
CA GLU A 139 -4.53 19.26 14.55
C GLU A 139 -3.10 18.85 14.13
N LEU A 140 -2.58 19.47 13.08
CA LEU A 140 -1.21 19.22 12.65
C LEU A 140 -0.17 19.81 13.63
N ASP A 141 -0.47 20.94 14.24
CA ASP A 141 0.42 21.58 15.22
C ASP A 141 0.38 20.83 16.56
N GLU A 142 -0.78 20.33 16.97
CA GLU A 142 -0.93 19.37 18.07
C GLU A 142 -0.07 18.12 17.85
N PHE A 143 -0.12 17.55 16.63
CA PHE A 143 0.71 16.40 16.27
C PHE A 143 2.21 16.71 16.34
N ARG A 144 2.63 17.88 15.84
CA ARG A 144 4.02 18.33 15.87
C ARG A 144 4.52 18.58 17.30
N ALA A 145 3.72 19.23 18.14
CA ALA A 145 4.07 19.52 19.52
C ALA A 145 4.31 18.25 20.34
N ASN A 146 3.58 17.16 20.02
CA ASN A 146 3.65 15.88 20.72
C ASN A 146 4.38 14.78 19.92
N HIS A 147 5.11 15.14 18.86
CA HIS A 147 5.68 14.19 17.89
C HIS A 147 6.54 13.09 18.54
N ALA A 148 7.32 13.43 19.57
CA ALA A 148 8.16 12.46 20.27
C ALA A 148 7.35 11.38 21.00
N GLU A 149 6.19 11.74 21.53
CA GLU A 149 5.29 10.80 22.20
C GLU A 149 4.60 9.89 21.19
N TRP A 150 4.09 10.45 20.08
CA TRP A 150 3.51 9.68 18.99
C TRP A 150 4.49 8.65 18.41
N LEU A 151 5.75 9.04 18.21
CA LEU A 151 6.80 8.12 17.76
C LEU A 151 7.08 7.02 18.78
N ARG A 152 7.12 7.36 20.07
CA ARG A 152 7.34 6.37 21.14
C ARG A 152 6.20 5.36 21.16
N GLU A 153 4.95 5.82 21.13
CA GLU A 153 3.78 4.94 21.11
C GLU A 153 3.80 4.04 19.87
N ALA A 154 3.99 4.59 18.67
CA ALA A 154 4.07 3.80 17.44
C ALA A 154 5.16 2.73 17.52
N THR A 155 6.35 3.10 18.03
CA THR A 155 7.52 2.21 18.15
C THR A 155 7.25 0.99 19.04
N TYR A 156 6.50 1.16 20.13
CA TYR A 156 6.19 0.08 21.08
C TYR A 156 4.82 -0.55 20.87
N SER A 157 4.04 -0.08 19.89
CA SER A 157 2.78 -0.69 19.49
C SER A 157 2.99 -2.01 18.74
N HIS A 158 1.99 -2.89 18.78
CA HIS A 158 2.06 -4.18 18.09
C HIS A 158 2.20 -4.07 16.57
N THR A 159 1.62 -3.04 15.96
CA THR A 159 1.51 -2.89 14.49
C THR A 159 2.33 -1.73 13.93
N GLY A 160 3.06 -0.99 14.76
CA GLY A 160 3.77 0.22 14.33
C GLY A 160 2.86 1.42 14.09
N ILE A 161 1.60 1.36 14.56
CA ILE A 161 0.58 2.40 14.38
C ILE A 161 0.04 2.78 15.75
N THR A 162 0.03 4.09 16.04
CA THR A 162 -0.61 4.65 17.25
C THR A 162 -2.08 4.26 17.26
N SER A 163 -2.52 3.60 18.33
CA SER A 163 -3.88 3.11 18.44
C SER A 163 -4.64 4.04 19.37
N ASN A 164 -5.64 4.75 18.85
CA ASN A 164 -6.51 5.58 19.66
C ASN A 164 -7.98 5.17 19.49
N PRO A 165 -8.60 4.49 20.48
CA PRO A 165 -8.03 4.13 21.77
C PRO A 165 -7.00 2.98 21.68
N PRO A 166 -6.11 2.82 22.68
CA PRO A 166 -5.09 1.79 22.68
C PRO A 166 -5.65 0.38 22.49
N SER A 167 -4.82 -0.52 21.94
CA SER A 167 -5.13 -1.95 21.89
C SER A 167 -5.28 -2.51 23.31
N THR A 168 -6.28 -3.36 23.53
CA THR A 168 -6.50 -4.02 24.82
C THR A 168 -6.02 -5.46 24.76
N ASN A 169 -5.50 -5.98 25.87
CA ASN A 169 -5.22 -7.41 26.04
C ASN A 169 -6.44 -8.18 26.59
N ARG A 170 -7.61 -7.53 26.63
CA ARG A 170 -8.86 -8.09 27.14
C ARG A 170 -9.42 -9.07 26.13
N SER A 171 -9.84 -10.26 26.57
CA SER A 171 -10.49 -11.20 25.68
C SER A 171 -11.90 -10.71 25.37
N ALA A 172 -12.31 -10.78 24.10
CA ALA A 172 -13.70 -10.47 23.73
C ALA A 172 -14.71 -11.42 24.40
N HIS A 173 -14.26 -12.59 24.88
CA HIS A 173 -15.08 -13.55 25.60
C HIS A 173 -15.35 -13.18 27.06
N ASP A 174 -14.60 -12.22 27.62
CA ASP A 174 -14.80 -11.71 28.97
C ASP A 174 -15.97 -10.70 29.04
N ASP A 175 -16.47 -10.27 27.88
CA ASP A 175 -17.53 -9.26 27.73
C ASP A 175 -18.89 -9.90 27.53
N THR A 176 -19.93 -9.30 28.11
CA THR A 176 -21.30 -9.63 27.73
C THR A 176 -21.53 -9.31 26.24
N PRO A 177 -22.53 -9.94 25.59
CA PRO A 177 -22.87 -9.61 24.20
C PRO A 177 -23.13 -8.11 23.99
N GLU A 178 -23.77 -7.44 24.94
CA GLU A 178 -24.10 -6.02 24.88
C GLU A 178 -22.85 -5.13 24.99
N GLU A 179 -21.94 -5.45 25.92
CA GLU A 179 -20.67 -4.73 26.09
C GLU A 179 -19.80 -4.84 24.84
N ARG A 180 -19.72 -6.06 24.27
CA ARG A 180 -18.95 -6.33 23.06
C ARG A 180 -19.50 -5.57 21.85
N GLN A 181 -20.83 -5.55 21.70
CA GLN A 181 -21.48 -4.83 20.61
C GLN A 181 -21.22 -3.32 20.72
N LEU A 182 -21.33 -2.76 21.92
CA LEU A 182 -21.03 -1.35 22.15
C LEU A 182 -19.58 -1.01 21.78
N LEU A 183 -18.62 -1.85 22.18
CA LEU A 183 -17.22 -1.66 21.82
C LEU A 183 -16.99 -1.75 20.31
N PHE A 184 -17.63 -2.69 19.62
CA PHE A 184 -17.53 -2.78 18.15
C PHE A 184 -18.12 -1.57 17.44
N GLU A 185 -19.23 -1.02 17.94
CA GLU A 185 -19.82 0.20 17.40
C GLU A 185 -18.93 1.43 17.62
N GLU A 186 -18.32 1.54 18.79
CA GLU A 186 -17.34 2.59 19.10
C GLU A 186 -16.14 2.52 18.15
N ARG A 187 -15.53 1.32 18.01
CA ARG A 187 -14.40 1.09 17.10
C ARG A 187 -14.76 1.36 15.64
N ARG A 188 -15.93 0.90 15.19
CA ARG A 188 -16.47 1.21 13.86
C ARG A 188 -16.71 2.72 13.66
N GLY A 189 -17.04 3.44 14.73
CA GLY A 189 -17.19 4.89 14.75
C GLY A 189 -15.92 5.63 14.33
N ILE A 190 -14.76 5.13 14.76
CA ILE A 190 -13.43 5.70 14.49
C ILE A 190 -12.69 5.03 13.33
N GLY A 191 -13.26 3.98 12.74
CA GLY A 191 -12.71 3.27 11.57
C GLY A 191 -11.82 2.07 11.92
N GLY A 192 -11.92 1.58 13.16
CA GLY A 192 -11.32 0.33 13.62
C GLY A 192 -12.29 -0.84 13.66
#